data_AF-A0A7J8J3A4-F1
#
_entry.id   AF-A0A7J8J3A4-F1
#
_cell.length_a   1.000
_cell.length_b   1.000
_cell.length_c   1.000
_cell.angle_alpha   90.00
_cell.angle_beta   90.00
_cell.angle_gamma   90.00
#
_symmetry.space_group_name_H-M   'P 1'
#
loop_
_entity.id
_entity.type
_entity.pdbx_description
1 polymer ?
#
loop_
_entity_poly.entity_id
_entity_poly.type
_entity_poly.pdbx_seq_one_letter_code
_entity_poly.pdbx_strand_id
1 'polypeptide(L)'
;MDQAVGDLKQALSCVAETPTVHVEVHQRSGSTAKKEDIKQSVKKLLYRHNIVFGDYTWTEFDEPFLTRNVQSVSIVDTELKVKDSQPINLSMCTIALHIFHLNEDGPTSENLEEETENIIAANHWVLPAAEFHGLWDSLVYDVEVKSHLLDYVMTALLFSDRNVDSNLITWNRVVLLHGPPGTGKTSLCRALAQKLTIRLSSRYRYGQLIEINSHSLFSKWFSESGKLVTKMFQKIQDLIDDKDALVFVLIDEVESLTASRNACRAGTEPSDAIRVVNAVLTQIDQIKRTTTVVQFLVDQNVVQHMAVKALIHSDLT
;
A
#
# COMPACT_ATOMS: atom_id res chain seq x y z
N MET A 1 -21.00 -6.70 -35.56
CA MET A 1 -20.33 -6.34 -34.29
C MET A 1 -19.18 -7.31 -33.93
N ASP A 2 -19.13 -8.52 -34.50
CA ASP A 2 -18.05 -9.49 -34.21
C ASP A 2 -16.74 -9.31 -35.00
N GLN A 3 -16.67 -8.44 -36.01
CA GLN A 3 -15.43 -8.19 -36.74
C GLN A 3 -14.49 -7.20 -36.02
N ALA A 4 -15.03 -6.26 -35.23
CA ALA A 4 -14.22 -5.28 -34.49
C ALA A 4 -13.48 -5.86 -33.27
N VAL A 5 -13.96 -6.98 -32.72
CA VAL A 5 -13.32 -7.70 -31.60
C VAL A 5 -12.14 -8.55 -32.10
N GLY A 6 -12.15 -8.95 -33.37
CA GLY A 6 -11.04 -9.65 -34.02
C GLY A 6 -9.83 -8.74 -34.25
N ASP A 7 -10.06 -7.49 -34.66
CA ASP A 7 -9.00 -6.53 -34.99
C ASP A 7 -8.23 -6.02 -33.76
N LEU A 8 -8.86 -5.93 -32.58
CA LEU A 8 -8.14 -5.60 -31.33
C LEU A 8 -7.24 -6.75 -30.84
N LYS A 9 -7.60 -8.00 -31.10
CA LYS A 9 -6.74 -9.16 -30.79
C LYS A 9 -5.56 -9.29 -31.74
N GLN A 10 -5.71 -8.85 -33.00
CA GLN A 10 -4.62 -8.82 -33.98
C GLN A 10 -3.69 -7.60 -33.81
N ALA A 11 -4.17 -6.47 -33.29
CA ALA A 11 -3.30 -5.34 -32.95
C ALA A 11 -2.39 -5.62 -31.72
N LEU A 12 -2.73 -6.64 -30.91
CA LEU A 12 -1.97 -7.06 -29.73
C LEU A 12 -1.13 -8.32 -29.95
N SER A 13 -1.03 -8.84 -31.18
CA SER A 13 -0.16 -9.99 -31.44
C SER A 13 1.31 -9.55 -31.52
N CYS A 14 2.12 -10.12 -30.62
CA CYS A 14 3.59 -10.17 -30.66
C CYS A 14 4.36 -8.96 -30.11
N VAL A 15 4.27 -8.75 -28.80
CA VAL A 15 5.51 -8.64 -28.02
C VAL A 15 5.59 -9.94 -27.22
N ALA A 16 6.56 -10.81 -27.52
CA ALA A 16 6.93 -11.84 -26.56
C ALA A 16 7.50 -11.09 -25.35
N GLU A 17 6.65 -10.71 -24.41
CA GLU A 17 7.08 -10.04 -23.19
C GLU A 17 7.95 -11.02 -22.43
N THR A 18 9.26 -10.75 -22.43
CA THR A 18 10.19 -11.49 -21.61
C THR A 18 9.70 -11.40 -20.16
N PRO A 19 9.56 -12.54 -19.45
CA PRO A 19 9.01 -12.52 -18.10
C PRO A 19 9.83 -11.58 -17.23
N THR A 20 9.14 -10.66 -16.55
CA THR A 20 9.76 -9.73 -15.61
C THR A 20 9.96 -10.42 -14.27
N VAL A 21 11.20 -10.44 -13.78
CA VAL A 21 11.54 -10.96 -12.46
C VAL A 21 11.84 -9.78 -11.54
N HIS A 22 11.13 -9.71 -10.43
CA HIS A 22 11.33 -8.67 -9.43
C HIS A 22 12.33 -9.14 -8.39
N VAL A 23 13.31 -8.29 -8.09
CA VAL A 23 14.34 -8.55 -7.10
C VAL A 23 14.41 -7.38 -6.15
N GLU A 24 14.26 -7.69 -4.86
CA GLU A 24 14.27 -6.74 -3.76
C GLU A 24 15.65 -6.78 -3.10
N VAL A 25 16.29 -5.62 -2.99
CA VAL A 25 17.64 -5.47 -2.44
C VAL A 25 17.57 -4.61 -1.20
N HIS A 26 17.82 -5.24 -0.06
CA HIS A 26 17.84 -4.57 1.23
C HIS A 26 19.24 -3.97 1.48
N GLN A 27 19.34 -2.65 1.43
CA GLN A 27 20.58 -1.91 1.72
C GLN A 27 20.74 -1.67 3.22
N ARG A 28 21.95 -1.93 3.75
CA ARG A 28 22.30 -1.70 5.15
C ARG A 28 22.27 -0.21 5.51
N SER A 29 21.84 0.12 6.73
CA SER A 29 21.72 1.50 7.23
C SER A 29 23.03 2.27 7.29
N GLY A 30 24.17 1.59 7.48
CA GLY A 30 25.50 2.20 7.44
C GLY A 30 26.08 2.41 6.03
N SER A 31 25.36 2.04 4.98
CA SER A 31 25.87 2.13 3.61
C SER A 31 25.58 3.49 2.97
N THR A 32 26.62 4.11 2.41
CA THR A 32 26.51 5.35 1.60
C THR A 32 26.70 5.09 0.11
N ALA A 33 26.70 3.83 -0.31
CA ALA A 33 26.90 3.46 -1.71
C ALA A 33 25.74 3.94 -2.59
N LYS A 34 26.05 4.35 -3.82
CA LYS A 34 25.03 4.78 -4.78
C LYS A 34 24.20 3.58 -5.23
N LYS A 35 22.90 3.83 -5.50
CA LYS A 35 21.99 2.80 -6.01
C LYS A 35 22.50 2.16 -7.31
N GLU A 36 23.19 2.91 -8.17
CA GLU A 36 23.75 2.40 -9.44
C GLU A 36 24.84 1.35 -9.22
N ASP A 37 25.76 1.60 -8.30
CA ASP A 37 26.87 0.70 -7.97
C ASP A 37 26.35 -0.62 -7.38
N ILE A 38 25.34 -0.52 -6.49
CA ILE A 38 24.64 -1.68 -5.94
C ILE A 38 23.92 -2.44 -7.05
N LYS A 39 23.18 -1.76 -7.95
CA LYS A 39 22.51 -2.41 -9.08
C LYS A 39 23.48 -3.19 -9.96
N GLN A 40 24.65 -2.63 -10.26
CA GLN A 40 25.65 -3.32 -11.07
C GLN A 40 26.20 -4.56 -10.37
N SER A 41 26.49 -4.45 -9.07
CA SER A 41 27.04 -5.56 -8.27
C SER A 41 26.03 -6.69 -8.10
N VAL A 42 24.77 -6.35 -7.80
CA VAL A 42 23.67 -7.34 -7.70
C VAL A 42 23.39 -8.00 -9.06
N LYS A 43 23.44 -7.26 -10.18
CA LYS A 43 23.33 -7.89 -11.51
C LYS A 43 24.44 -8.91 -11.76
N LYS A 44 25.69 -8.63 -11.35
CA LYS A 44 26.79 -9.59 -11.46
C LYS A 44 26.54 -10.85 -10.63
N LEU A 45 26.00 -10.69 -9.41
CA LEU A 45 25.59 -11.82 -8.56
C LEU A 45 24.53 -12.68 -9.25
N LEU A 46 23.46 -12.05 -9.77
CA LEU A 46 22.37 -12.75 -10.44
C LEU A 46 22.83 -13.51 -11.70
N TYR A 47 23.68 -12.88 -12.53
CA TYR A 47 24.24 -13.56 -13.71
C TYR A 47 25.20 -14.71 -13.37
N ARG A 48 25.85 -14.68 -12.20
CA ARG A 48 26.70 -15.77 -11.73
C ARG A 48 25.87 -17.01 -11.36
N HIS A 49 24.72 -16.82 -10.72
CA HIS A 49 23.83 -17.93 -10.37
C HIS A 49 23.02 -18.44 -11.57
N ASN A 50 22.60 -17.55 -12.48
CA ASN A 50 21.94 -17.79 -13.77
C ASN A 50 20.58 -18.54 -13.74
N ILE A 51 20.41 -19.51 -12.85
CA ILE A 51 19.21 -20.32 -12.67
C ILE A 51 18.76 -20.21 -11.21
N VAL A 52 17.46 -20.05 -11.02
CA VAL A 52 16.83 -19.96 -9.69
C VAL A 52 15.59 -20.81 -9.65
N PHE A 53 15.30 -21.35 -8.47
CA PHE A 53 14.13 -22.17 -8.20
C PHE A 53 13.26 -21.43 -7.18
N GLY A 54 12.11 -20.94 -7.62
CA GLY A 54 11.20 -20.21 -6.75
C GLY A 54 11.81 -18.95 -6.14
N ASP A 55 11.20 -18.51 -5.03
CA ASP A 55 11.66 -17.36 -4.27
C ASP A 55 12.93 -17.74 -3.48
N TYR A 56 13.97 -16.94 -3.61
CA TYR A 56 15.27 -17.21 -3.00
C TYR A 56 15.86 -15.93 -2.42
N THR A 57 16.42 -16.03 -1.21
CA THR A 57 17.06 -14.91 -0.52
C THR A 57 18.53 -15.21 -0.26
N TRP A 58 19.40 -14.37 -0.83
CA TRP A 58 20.81 -14.29 -0.47
C TRP A 58 20.99 -13.37 0.73
N THR A 59 21.63 -13.86 1.77
CA THR A 59 22.07 -13.09 2.95
C THR A 59 23.59 -13.04 3.08
N GLU A 60 24.28 -14.00 2.48
CA GLU A 60 25.73 -14.12 2.46
C GLU A 60 26.25 -13.86 1.05
N PHE A 61 27.34 -13.11 0.95
CA PHE A 61 27.93 -12.69 -0.33
C PHE A 61 29.43 -12.91 -0.33
N ASP A 62 29.95 -13.48 -1.43
CA ASP A 62 31.40 -13.60 -1.65
C ASP A 62 32.05 -12.24 -1.94
N GLU A 63 31.29 -11.31 -2.52
CA GLU A 63 31.79 -10.00 -2.93
C GLU A 63 31.83 -9.05 -1.72
N PRO A 64 33.01 -8.54 -1.33
CA PRO A 64 33.15 -7.71 -0.12
C PRO A 64 32.34 -6.41 -0.20
N PHE A 65 32.12 -5.90 -1.42
CA PHE A 65 31.28 -4.73 -1.65
C PHE A 65 29.81 -5.00 -1.30
N LEU A 66 29.28 -6.16 -1.68
CA LEU A 66 27.91 -6.57 -1.33
C LEU A 66 27.81 -6.82 0.18
N THR A 67 28.76 -7.55 0.77
CA THR A 67 28.76 -7.82 2.21
C THR A 67 28.75 -6.55 3.06
N ARG A 68 29.46 -5.50 2.62
CA ARG A 68 29.50 -4.20 3.31
C ARG A 68 28.22 -3.38 3.15
N ASN A 69 27.56 -3.44 1.99
CA ASN A 69 26.51 -2.49 1.63
C ASN A 69 25.10 -3.08 1.60
N VAL A 70 24.97 -4.38 1.36
CA VAL A 70 23.71 -5.10 1.17
C VAL A 70 23.52 -6.08 2.32
N GLN A 71 22.31 -6.13 2.86
CA GLN A 71 21.93 -7.06 3.92
C GLN A 71 21.32 -8.33 3.32
N SER A 72 20.41 -8.17 2.36
CA SER A 72 19.83 -9.29 1.64
C SER A 72 19.46 -8.91 0.21
N VAL A 73 19.47 -9.91 -0.66
CA VAL A 73 18.90 -9.85 -2.02
C VAL A 73 17.87 -10.95 -2.11
N SER A 74 16.63 -10.61 -2.44
CA SER A 74 15.51 -11.55 -2.50
C SER A 74 14.88 -11.50 -3.88
N ILE A 75 14.77 -12.66 -4.54
CA ILE A 75 13.87 -12.82 -5.68
C ILE A 75 12.48 -13.11 -5.13
N VAL A 76 11.49 -12.37 -5.61
CA VAL A 76 10.14 -12.41 -5.09
C VAL A 76 9.13 -12.54 -6.24
N ASP A 77 7.95 -13.06 -5.92
CA ASP A 77 6.80 -13.25 -6.81
C ASP A 77 7.02 -14.28 -7.93
N THR A 78 7.98 -15.19 -7.79
CA THR A 78 8.16 -16.25 -8.79
C THR A 78 7.02 -17.26 -8.76
N GLU A 79 6.48 -17.52 -7.56
CA GLU A 79 5.34 -18.42 -7.34
C GLU A 79 4.01 -17.82 -7.83
N LEU A 80 3.91 -16.49 -7.89
CA LEU A 80 2.68 -15.80 -8.34
C LEU A 80 2.46 -15.91 -9.85
N LYS A 81 3.49 -16.30 -10.62
CA LYS A 81 3.43 -16.39 -12.09
C LYS A 81 3.38 -17.83 -12.61
N VAL A 82 3.76 -18.83 -11.81
CA VAL A 82 3.87 -20.22 -12.26
C VAL A 82 3.34 -21.16 -11.17
N LYS A 83 2.32 -21.97 -11.51
CA LYS A 83 1.68 -22.95 -10.61
C LYS A 83 2.61 -24.08 -10.14
N ASP A 84 3.78 -24.24 -10.76
CA ASP A 84 4.78 -25.25 -10.45
C ASP A 84 6.17 -24.59 -10.34
N SER A 85 7.00 -25.02 -9.39
CA SER A 85 8.39 -24.55 -9.23
C SER A 85 9.27 -24.98 -10.42
N GLN A 86 9.19 -24.24 -11.52
CA GLN A 86 10.07 -24.43 -12.67
C GLN A 86 11.36 -23.63 -12.49
N PRO A 87 12.51 -24.14 -12.97
CA PRO A 87 13.75 -23.37 -12.98
C PRO A 87 13.59 -22.14 -13.87
N ILE A 88 13.74 -20.95 -13.28
CA ILE A 88 13.70 -19.69 -14.02
C ILE A 88 15.13 -19.35 -14.45
N ASN A 89 15.33 -19.24 -15.76
CA ASN A 89 16.59 -18.79 -16.32
C ASN A 89 16.63 -17.26 -16.35
N LEU A 90 17.45 -16.67 -15.49
CA LEU A 90 17.56 -15.22 -15.33
C LEU A 90 18.08 -14.53 -16.59
N SER A 91 18.85 -15.22 -17.43
CA SER A 91 19.38 -14.63 -18.68
C SER A 91 18.31 -14.36 -19.75
N MET A 92 17.15 -15.01 -19.65
CA MET A 92 16.01 -14.84 -20.58
C MET A 92 14.93 -13.90 -20.03
N CYS A 93 15.15 -13.33 -18.85
CA CYS A 93 14.16 -12.52 -18.12
C CYS A 93 14.60 -11.06 -18.02
N THR A 94 13.64 -10.16 -17.92
CA THR A 94 13.93 -8.76 -17.59
C THR A 94 14.01 -8.62 -16.07
N ILE A 95 15.18 -8.31 -15.53
CA ILE A 95 15.41 -8.18 -14.08
C ILE A 95 15.09 -6.76 -13.63
N ALA A 96 14.05 -6.61 -12.82
CA ALA A 96 13.68 -5.36 -12.16
C ALA A 96 14.25 -5.32 -10.73
N LEU A 97 15.30 -4.51 -10.53
CA LEU A 97 15.96 -4.34 -9.22
C LEU A 97 15.35 -3.18 -8.43
N HIS A 98 14.85 -3.50 -7.24
CA HIS A 98 14.26 -2.57 -6.29
C HIS A 98 15.17 -2.43 -5.08
N ILE A 99 15.91 -1.33 -4.99
CA ILE A 99 16.82 -1.07 -3.86
C ILE A 99 16.10 -0.19 -2.86
N PHE A 100 15.98 -0.69 -1.64
CA PHE A 100 15.37 0.03 -0.53
C PHE A 100 16.28 0.02 0.69
N HIS A 101 16.02 1.01 1.55
CA HIS A 101 16.61 1.13 2.86
C HIS A 101 15.47 1.18 3.88
N LEU A 102 15.63 0.53 5.03
CA LEU A 102 14.64 0.52 6.09
C LEU A 102 14.84 1.70 7.01
N ASN A 103 13.78 2.47 7.25
CA ASN A 103 13.76 3.48 8.29
C ASN A 103 13.54 2.79 9.63
N GLU A 104 14.47 3.01 10.57
CA GLU A 104 14.41 2.50 11.95
C GLU A 104 13.57 3.39 12.87
N ASP A 105 13.18 4.57 12.39
CA ASP A 105 12.29 5.47 13.11
C ASP A 105 10.90 4.82 13.22
N GLY A 106 10.43 4.63 14.45
CA GLY A 106 9.11 4.07 14.73
C GLY A 106 7.97 5.04 14.39
N PRO A 107 6.71 4.71 14.77
CA PRO A 107 5.57 5.57 14.52
C PRO A 107 5.75 6.93 15.19
N THR A 108 5.64 7.99 14.40
CA THR A 108 5.42 9.32 14.93
C THR A 108 3.93 9.46 15.26
N SER A 109 3.61 9.82 16.49
CA SER A 109 2.24 10.17 16.86
C SER A 109 1.93 11.57 16.34
N GLU A 110 1.02 11.68 15.38
CA GLU A 110 0.49 12.98 14.96
C GLU A 110 -0.45 13.48 16.04
N ASN A 111 0.07 14.34 16.92
CA ASN A 111 -0.70 14.99 17.96
C ASN A 111 -1.41 16.22 17.39
N LEU A 112 -2.66 16.42 17.78
CA LEU A 112 -3.29 17.74 17.68
C LEU A 112 -3.02 18.50 18.97
N GLU A 113 -2.38 19.66 18.84
CA GLU A 113 -2.16 20.57 19.95
C GLU A 113 -3.48 21.31 20.27
N GLU A 114 -4.02 21.07 21.45
CA GLU A 114 -4.93 21.99 22.14
C GLU A 114 -4.31 22.43 23.48
N GLU A 115 -4.76 23.56 24.01
CA GLU A 115 -4.14 24.30 25.12
C GLU A 115 -3.96 23.50 26.44
N THR A 116 -4.48 22.27 26.54
CA THR A 116 -4.43 21.46 27.77
C THR A 116 -4.13 19.97 27.60
N GLU A 117 -4.26 19.35 26.41
CA GLU A 117 -3.98 17.91 26.21
C GLU A 117 -3.38 17.58 24.83
N ASN A 118 -2.44 16.63 24.80
CA ASN A 118 -1.90 16.06 23.55
C ASN A 118 -2.78 14.89 23.10
N ILE A 119 -3.66 15.12 22.13
CA ILE A 119 -4.53 14.07 21.59
C ILE A 119 -3.83 13.42 20.39
N ILE A 120 -3.44 12.14 20.54
CA ILE A 120 -2.94 11.32 19.44
C ILE A 120 -4.09 11.10 18.44
N ALA A 121 -3.95 11.67 17.24
CA ALA A 121 -4.96 11.60 16.19
C ALA A 121 -4.72 10.45 15.21
N ALA A 122 -3.46 10.20 14.87
CA ALA A 122 -3.06 9.15 13.94
C ALA A 122 -1.63 8.69 14.24
N ASN A 123 -1.33 7.46 13.85
CA ASN A 123 0.04 6.97 13.81
C ASN A 123 0.60 7.18 12.41
N HIS A 124 1.85 7.61 12.32
CA HIS A 124 2.50 7.95 11.07
C HIS A 124 3.84 7.24 10.92
N TRP A 125 4.06 6.55 9.81
CA TRP A 125 5.31 5.88 9.47
C TRP A 125 5.85 6.35 8.13
N VAL A 126 7.17 6.48 8.03
CA VAL A 126 7.88 6.69 6.77
C VAL A 126 8.30 5.33 6.20
N LEU A 127 7.82 5.02 4.99
CA LEU A 127 8.10 3.77 4.29
C LEU A 127 9.33 3.89 3.37
N PRO A 128 10.13 2.83 3.20
CA PRO A 128 9.98 1.50 3.82
C PRO A 128 10.39 1.49 5.30
N ALA A 129 9.53 0.97 6.19
CA ALA A 129 9.76 0.95 7.64
C ALA A 129 10.33 -0.40 8.10
N ALA A 130 11.23 -0.37 9.09
CA ALA A 130 11.82 -1.59 9.65
C ALA A 130 10.77 -2.49 10.33
N GLU A 131 9.77 -1.91 10.98
CA GLU A 131 8.68 -2.63 11.65
C GLU A 131 7.86 -3.53 10.71
N PHE A 132 7.80 -3.21 9.42
CA PHE A 132 7.03 -3.96 8.42
C PHE A 132 7.91 -4.89 7.58
N HIS A 133 9.20 -5.00 7.88
CA HIS A 133 10.11 -5.88 7.15
C HIS A 133 9.73 -7.36 7.35
N GLY A 134 9.56 -8.10 6.25
CA GLY A 134 9.14 -9.51 6.26
C GLY A 134 7.65 -9.74 6.58
N LEU A 135 6.88 -8.68 6.85
CA LEU A 135 5.44 -8.81 7.17
C LEU A 135 4.62 -9.35 5.97
N TRP A 136 5.04 -9.07 4.75
CA TRP A 136 4.38 -9.57 3.53
C TRP A 136 4.45 -11.09 3.39
N ASP A 137 5.59 -11.66 3.74
CA ASP A 137 5.88 -13.08 3.58
C ASP A 137 5.34 -13.89 4.77
N SER A 138 5.22 -13.28 5.94
CA SER A 138 4.65 -13.93 7.13
C SER A 138 3.12 -14.12 7.05
N LEU A 139 2.43 -13.33 6.22
CA LEU A 139 1.00 -13.44 6.00
C LEU A 139 0.70 -14.50 4.94
N VAL A 140 0.10 -15.62 5.35
CA VAL A 140 -0.29 -16.71 4.46
C VAL A 140 -1.80 -16.70 4.28
N TYR A 141 -2.24 -16.67 3.02
CA TYR A 141 -3.64 -16.74 2.62
C TYR A 141 -3.78 -17.87 1.59
N ASP A 142 -4.83 -18.67 1.70
CA ASP A 142 -5.09 -19.80 0.78
C ASP A 142 -5.45 -19.35 -0.64
N VAL A 143 -5.92 -18.11 -0.78
CA VAL A 143 -6.29 -17.48 -2.05
C VAL A 143 -5.16 -16.54 -2.46
N GLU A 144 -4.94 -16.38 -3.78
CA GLU A 144 -4.02 -15.41 -4.40
C GLU A 144 -4.43 -13.93 -4.17
N VAL A 145 -5.02 -13.62 -3.01
CA VAL A 145 -5.44 -12.27 -2.58
C VAL A 145 -4.24 -11.32 -2.60
N LYS A 146 -3.08 -11.75 -2.10
CA LYS A 146 -1.87 -10.92 -2.09
C LYS A 146 -1.48 -10.45 -3.49
N SER A 147 -1.45 -11.38 -4.45
CA SER A 147 -1.10 -11.12 -5.85
C SER A 147 -2.12 -10.21 -6.51
N HIS A 148 -3.40 -10.57 -6.45
CA HIS A 148 -4.46 -9.78 -7.05
C HIS A 148 -4.53 -8.37 -6.49
N LEU A 149 -4.33 -8.23 -5.18
CA LEU A 149 -4.37 -6.94 -4.52
C LEU A 149 -3.15 -6.07 -4.91
N LEU A 150 -1.96 -6.66 -4.99
CA LEU A 150 -0.77 -5.97 -5.46
C LEU A 150 -0.93 -5.51 -6.91
N ASP A 151 -1.39 -6.39 -7.79
CA ASP A 151 -1.59 -6.09 -9.21
C ASP A 151 -2.68 -5.03 -9.43
N TYR A 152 -3.77 -5.11 -8.66
CA TYR A 152 -4.84 -4.11 -8.70
C TYR A 152 -4.32 -2.72 -8.34
N VAL A 153 -3.63 -2.58 -7.19
CA VAL A 153 -3.14 -1.27 -6.73
C VAL A 153 -2.03 -0.75 -7.66
N MET A 154 -1.15 -1.62 -8.15
CA MET A 154 -0.13 -1.24 -9.14
C MET A 154 -0.78 -0.73 -10.44
N THR A 155 -1.83 -1.40 -10.91
CA THR A 155 -2.56 -0.98 -12.11
C THR A 155 -3.28 0.35 -11.90
N ALA A 156 -3.91 0.54 -10.74
CA ALA A 156 -4.55 1.81 -10.39
C ALA A 156 -3.54 2.96 -10.35
N LEU A 157 -2.35 2.73 -9.76
CA LEU A 157 -1.27 3.72 -9.76
C LEU A 157 -0.70 3.98 -11.17
N LEU A 158 -0.65 2.96 -12.02
CA LEU A 158 -0.25 3.12 -13.42
C LEU A 158 -1.25 3.99 -14.20
N PHE A 159 -2.55 3.75 -14.06
CA PHE A 159 -3.59 4.58 -14.68
C PHE A 159 -3.54 6.02 -14.17
N SER A 160 -3.23 6.19 -12.88
CA SER A 160 -2.97 7.48 -12.24
C SER A 160 -1.84 8.24 -12.92
N ASP A 161 -0.69 7.61 -13.10
CA ASP A 161 0.51 8.23 -13.68
C ASP A 161 0.33 8.52 -15.17
N ARG A 162 -0.49 7.72 -15.87
CA ARG A 162 -0.90 7.95 -17.26
C ARG A 162 -2.08 8.91 -17.43
N ASN A 163 -2.58 9.47 -16.33
CA ASN A 163 -3.64 10.47 -16.30
C ASN A 163 -4.91 10.02 -17.07
N VAL A 164 -5.25 8.73 -16.94
CA VAL A 164 -6.44 8.13 -17.55
C VAL A 164 -7.70 8.77 -16.98
N ASP A 165 -8.63 9.17 -17.86
CA ASP A 165 -9.89 9.80 -17.44
C ASP A 165 -10.75 8.80 -16.64
N SER A 166 -10.99 9.14 -15.37
CA SER A 166 -11.78 8.32 -14.45
C SER A 166 -13.27 8.28 -14.80
N ASN A 167 -13.75 9.19 -15.65
CA ASN A 167 -15.13 9.15 -16.16
C ASN A 167 -15.31 8.11 -17.27
N LEU A 168 -14.23 7.76 -17.98
CA LEU A 168 -14.25 6.76 -19.06
C LEU A 168 -13.95 5.37 -18.52
N ILE A 169 -12.95 5.27 -17.65
CA ILE A 169 -12.57 4.04 -16.97
C ILE A 169 -12.68 4.32 -15.49
N THR A 170 -13.71 3.78 -14.84
CA THR A 170 -13.84 3.91 -13.39
C THR A 170 -12.77 3.05 -12.72
N TRP A 171 -11.89 3.71 -11.98
CA TRP A 171 -10.94 3.06 -11.10
C TRP A 171 -10.74 3.93 -9.86
N ASN A 172 -10.98 3.36 -8.70
CA ASN A 172 -10.82 4.03 -7.42
C ASN A 172 -9.58 3.48 -6.70
N ARG A 173 -8.79 4.40 -6.14
CA ARG A 173 -7.59 4.09 -5.33
C ARG A 173 -7.96 3.65 -3.90
N VAL A 174 -9.17 3.13 -3.72
CA VAL A 174 -9.74 2.72 -2.44
C VAL A 174 -9.84 1.20 -2.44
N VAL A 175 -9.16 0.58 -1.50
CA VAL A 175 -9.21 -0.85 -1.22
C VAL A 175 -9.94 -1.06 0.09
N LEU A 176 -10.98 -1.90 0.09
CA LEU A 176 -11.72 -2.26 1.28
C LEU A 176 -11.48 -3.74 1.60
N LEU A 177 -10.87 -4.02 2.74
CA LEU A 177 -10.66 -5.38 3.25
C LEU A 177 -11.67 -5.66 4.35
N HIS A 178 -12.47 -6.71 4.21
CA HIS A 178 -13.46 -7.10 5.22
C HIS A 178 -13.27 -8.54 5.70
N GLY A 179 -13.57 -8.79 6.98
CA GLY A 179 -13.53 -10.14 7.53
C GLY A 179 -13.43 -10.18 9.05
N PRO A 180 -13.53 -11.36 9.67
CA PRO A 180 -13.49 -11.51 11.13
C PRO A 180 -12.26 -10.86 11.76
N PRO A 181 -12.34 -10.37 13.02
CA PRO A 181 -11.17 -9.85 13.73
C PRO A 181 -10.06 -10.92 13.84
N GLY A 182 -8.80 -10.47 13.83
CA GLY A 182 -7.65 -11.38 13.94
C GLY A 182 -7.18 -12.04 12.63
N THR A 183 -7.80 -11.77 11.49
CA THR A 183 -7.37 -12.32 10.17
C THR A 183 -6.21 -11.57 9.50
N GLY A 184 -5.54 -10.67 10.22
CA GLY A 184 -4.38 -9.92 9.71
C GLY A 184 -4.68 -8.84 8.68
N LYS A 185 -5.92 -8.32 8.58
CA LYS A 185 -6.31 -7.29 7.59
C LYS A 185 -5.46 -6.01 7.67
N THR A 186 -5.35 -5.44 8.87
CA THR A 186 -4.52 -4.26 9.14
C THR A 186 -3.05 -4.55 8.81
N SER A 187 -2.55 -5.73 9.17
CA SER A 187 -1.20 -6.20 8.83
C SER A 187 -0.99 -6.33 7.32
N LEU A 188 -2.00 -6.82 6.58
CA LEU A 188 -1.95 -6.94 5.12
C LEU A 188 -1.89 -5.56 4.45
N CYS A 189 -2.64 -4.57 4.94
CA CYS A 189 -2.54 -3.18 4.45
C CYS A 189 -1.14 -2.60 4.67
N ARG A 190 -0.58 -2.77 5.88
CA ARG A 190 0.79 -2.32 6.21
C ARG A 190 1.84 -3.01 5.33
N ALA A 191 1.71 -4.33 5.15
CA ALA A 191 2.60 -5.13 4.30
C ALA A 191 2.49 -4.72 2.83
N LEU A 192 1.28 -4.47 2.33
CA LEU A 192 1.05 -4.03 0.96
C LEU A 192 1.63 -2.64 0.72
N ALA A 193 1.45 -1.71 1.66
CA ALA A 193 2.05 -0.38 1.59
C ALA A 193 3.58 -0.47 1.48
N GLN A 194 4.21 -1.27 2.35
CA GLN A 194 5.64 -1.56 2.30
C GLN A 194 6.07 -2.13 0.94
N LYS A 195 5.35 -3.15 0.44
CA LYS A 195 5.65 -3.82 -0.83
C LYS A 195 5.55 -2.84 -2.00
N LEU A 196 4.49 -2.04 -2.07
CA LEU A 196 4.27 -1.03 -3.09
C LEU A 196 5.36 0.05 -3.09
N THR A 197 5.76 0.55 -1.91
CA THR A 197 6.87 1.52 -1.81
C THR A 197 8.17 0.95 -2.36
N ILE A 198 8.47 -0.32 -2.08
CA ILE A 198 9.67 -0.98 -2.62
C ILE A 198 9.57 -1.10 -4.15
N ARG A 199 8.42 -1.57 -4.67
CA ARG A 199 8.20 -1.75 -6.12
C ARG A 199 8.20 -0.46 -6.91
N LEU A 200 7.73 0.62 -6.31
CA LEU A 200 7.65 1.93 -6.95
C LEU A 200 8.81 2.84 -6.54
N SER A 201 9.88 2.29 -5.98
CA SER A 201 11.11 3.03 -5.63
C SER A 201 11.80 3.72 -6.83
N SER A 202 11.40 3.38 -8.07
CA SER A 202 11.81 4.08 -9.28
C SER A 202 10.99 5.35 -9.56
N ARG A 203 9.76 5.43 -9.05
CA ARG A 203 8.80 6.51 -9.29
C ARG A 203 8.64 7.45 -8.10
N TYR A 204 8.70 6.89 -6.89
CA TYR A 204 8.61 7.62 -5.62
C TYR A 204 9.91 7.41 -4.83
N ARG A 205 10.35 8.45 -4.13
CA ARG A 205 11.58 8.42 -3.34
C ARG A 205 11.39 7.68 -2.02
N TYR A 206 10.21 7.82 -1.42
CA TYR A 206 9.81 7.21 -0.17
C TYR A 206 8.27 7.09 -0.13
N GLY A 207 7.73 6.43 0.89
CA GLY A 207 6.29 6.40 1.13
C GLY A 207 5.92 6.91 2.51
N GLN A 208 4.65 7.23 2.72
CA GLN A 208 4.09 7.62 4.01
C GLN A 208 2.89 6.73 4.32
N LEU A 209 2.83 6.15 5.51
CA LEU A 209 1.65 5.42 6.00
C LEU A 209 1.04 6.20 7.16
N ILE A 210 -0.22 6.56 7.02
CA ILE A 210 -1.01 7.23 8.05
C ILE A 210 -2.11 6.28 8.47
N GLU A 211 -2.04 5.80 9.70
CA GLU A 211 -3.04 4.90 10.27
C GLU A 211 -3.94 5.65 11.24
N ILE A 212 -5.23 5.54 10.96
CA ILE A 212 -6.31 6.19 11.66
C ILE A 212 -7.19 5.09 12.25
N ASN A 213 -7.22 4.96 13.58
CA ASN A 213 -8.15 4.07 14.25
C ASN A 213 -9.50 4.79 14.45
N SER A 214 -10.53 4.31 13.75
CA SER A 214 -11.85 4.93 13.75
C SER A 214 -12.50 4.94 15.14
N HIS A 215 -12.37 3.86 15.92
CA HIS A 215 -12.96 3.78 17.27
C HIS A 215 -12.40 4.86 18.22
N SER A 216 -11.09 5.11 18.16
CA SER A 216 -10.39 6.14 18.95
C SER A 216 -10.73 7.56 18.47
N LEU A 217 -10.90 7.73 17.15
CA LEU A 217 -11.37 9.00 16.59
C LEU A 217 -12.79 9.34 17.03
N PHE A 218 -13.72 8.40 17.06
CA PHE A 218 -15.10 8.75 17.42
C PHE A 218 -15.28 8.92 18.93
N SER A 219 -14.70 8.05 19.75
CA SER A 219 -14.83 8.16 21.21
C SER A 219 -14.31 9.50 21.77
N LYS A 220 -13.18 10.03 21.30
CA LYS A 220 -12.60 11.29 21.81
C LYS A 220 -13.21 12.54 21.15
N TRP A 221 -13.59 12.47 19.88
CA TRP A 221 -13.90 13.67 19.07
C TRP A 221 -15.40 13.96 18.98
N PHE A 222 -16.24 13.03 19.47
CA PHE A 222 -17.62 13.33 19.83
C PHE A 222 -17.73 14.40 20.93
N SER A 223 -16.67 14.60 21.74
CA SER A 223 -16.66 15.59 22.83
C SER A 223 -16.15 16.99 22.40
N GLU A 224 -15.26 17.08 21.39
CA GLU A 224 -14.44 18.29 21.16
C GLU A 224 -14.56 18.95 19.76
N SER A 225 -15.56 18.56 18.95
CA SER A 225 -15.96 19.20 17.67
C SER A 225 -15.19 18.78 16.39
N GLY A 226 -15.88 18.87 15.25
CA GLY A 226 -15.34 18.55 13.92
C GLY A 226 -14.18 19.43 13.43
N LYS A 227 -13.79 20.48 14.16
CA LYS A 227 -12.61 21.31 13.80
C LYS A 227 -11.32 20.51 13.88
N LEU A 228 -11.19 19.64 14.88
CA LEU A 228 -10.03 18.78 15.02
C LEU A 228 -9.92 17.86 13.81
N VAL A 229 -11.03 17.28 13.32
CA VAL A 229 -11.04 16.40 12.15
C VAL A 229 -10.46 17.13 10.94
N THR A 230 -10.92 18.36 10.70
CA THR A 230 -10.39 19.18 9.62
C THR A 230 -8.89 19.47 9.77
N LYS A 231 -8.40 19.77 10.99
CA LYS A 231 -6.96 19.98 11.23
C LYS A 231 -6.14 18.72 10.93
N MET A 232 -6.60 17.55 11.36
CA MET A 232 -5.92 16.28 11.09
C MET A 232 -5.83 16.03 9.58
N PHE A 233 -6.95 16.12 8.85
CA PHE A 233 -6.94 15.93 7.40
C PHE A 233 -6.16 17.01 6.65
N GLN A 234 -6.05 18.22 7.19
CA GLN A 234 -5.16 19.24 6.63
C GLN A 234 -3.69 18.80 6.72
N LYS A 235 -3.23 18.26 7.85
CA LYS A 235 -1.87 17.70 7.95
C LYS A 235 -1.66 16.55 6.96
N ILE A 236 -2.66 15.67 6.81
CA ILE A 236 -2.61 14.59 5.81
C ILE A 236 -2.47 15.18 4.40
N GLN A 237 -3.23 16.25 4.08
CA GLN A 237 -3.14 16.92 2.79
C GLN A 237 -1.74 17.54 2.57
N ASP A 238 -1.16 18.16 3.58
CA ASP A 238 0.19 18.73 3.50
C ASP A 238 1.25 17.65 3.20
N LEU A 239 1.07 16.43 3.73
CA LEU A 239 1.92 15.27 3.39
C LEU A 239 1.67 14.75 1.96
N ILE A 240 0.43 14.83 1.49
CA ILE A 240 0.03 14.41 0.12
C ILE A 240 0.60 15.33 -0.96
N ASP A 241 0.82 16.61 -0.63
CA ASP A 241 1.32 17.61 -1.57
C ASP A 241 2.77 17.33 -2.01
N ASP A 242 3.52 16.50 -1.28
CA ASP A 242 4.81 15.97 -1.74
C ASP A 242 4.62 14.92 -2.85
N LYS A 243 4.94 15.31 -4.08
CA LYS A 243 4.82 14.46 -5.28
C LYS A 243 5.88 13.37 -5.37
N ASP A 244 6.97 13.49 -4.61
CA ASP A 244 8.02 12.47 -4.52
C ASP A 244 7.65 11.35 -3.54
N ALA A 245 6.60 11.54 -2.74
CA ALA A 245 6.08 10.57 -1.78
C ALA A 245 4.84 9.83 -2.30
N LEU A 246 4.74 8.55 -1.97
CA LEU A 246 3.52 7.76 -2.12
C LEU A 246 2.81 7.70 -0.76
N VAL A 247 1.57 8.21 -0.68
CA VAL A 247 0.84 8.29 0.59
C VAL A 247 -0.21 7.20 0.70
N PHE A 248 -0.15 6.46 1.79
CA PHE A 248 -1.12 5.44 2.18
C PHE A 248 -1.92 5.91 3.37
N VAL A 249 -3.23 5.98 3.22
CA VAL A 249 -4.15 6.30 4.33
C VAL A 249 -4.90 5.03 4.71
N LEU A 250 -4.58 4.48 5.88
CA LEU A 250 -5.21 3.31 6.45
C LEU A 250 -6.23 3.74 7.50
N ILE A 251 -7.50 3.40 7.27
CA ILE A 251 -8.58 3.63 8.22
C ILE A 251 -9.04 2.26 8.72
N ASP A 252 -8.76 1.99 9.99
CA ASP A 252 -9.16 0.74 10.65
C ASP A 252 -10.50 0.91 11.37
N GLU A 253 -11.24 -0.19 11.49
CA GLU A 253 -12.55 -0.29 12.15
C GLU A 253 -13.61 0.64 11.53
N VAL A 254 -13.68 0.69 10.20
CA VAL A 254 -14.61 1.58 9.46
C VAL A 254 -16.08 1.25 9.74
N GLU A 255 -16.40 0.06 10.25
CA GLU A 255 -17.76 -0.30 10.69
C GLU A 255 -18.27 0.64 11.79
N SER A 256 -17.37 1.17 12.64
CA SER A 256 -17.74 2.13 13.69
C SER A 256 -18.36 3.41 13.12
N LEU A 257 -17.94 3.85 11.92
CA LEU A 257 -18.57 4.97 11.19
C LEU A 257 -20.04 4.69 10.89
N THR A 258 -20.32 3.48 10.39
CA THR A 258 -21.68 3.09 10.03
C THR A 258 -22.56 2.88 11.25
N ALA A 259 -21.99 2.31 12.32
CA ALA A 259 -22.68 2.09 13.59
C ALA A 259 -23.10 3.42 14.23
N SER A 260 -22.17 4.38 14.38
CA SER A 260 -22.47 5.71 14.90
C SER A 260 -23.51 6.45 14.04
N ARG A 261 -23.37 6.41 12.71
CA ARG A 261 -24.36 7.01 11.81
C ARG A 261 -25.76 6.41 11.99
N ASN A 262 -25.86 5.09 12.19
CA ASN A 262 -27.14 4.41 12.41
C ASN A 262 -27.72 4.69 13.81
N ALA A 263 -26.89 4.72 14.85
CA ALA A 263 -27.29 5.05 16.22
C ALA A 263 -27.85 6.48 16.31
N CYS A 264 -27.22 7.44 15.63
CA CYS A 264 -27.74 8.79 15.56
C CYS A 264 -29.09 8.88 14.79
N ARG A 265 -29.24 8.13 13.69
CA ARG A 265 -30.52 8.06 12.95
C ARG A 265 -31.65 7.43 13.78
N ALA A 266 -31.30 6.53 14.70
CA ALA A 266 -32.23 5.93 15.66
C ALA A 266 -32.54 6.84 16.86
N GLY A 267 -31.90 8.02 16.95
CA GLY A 267 -32.08 8.99 18.04
C GLY A 267 -31.35 8.63 19.34
N THR A 268 -30.48 7.62 19.31
CA THR A 268 -29.74 7.11 20.48
C THR A 268 -28.48 7.92 20.77
N GLU A 269 -27.96 8.66 19.78
CA GLU A 269 -26.77 9.51 19.88
C GLU A 269 -27.08 10.96 19.48
N PRO A 270 -26.37 11.95 20.04
CA PRO A 270 -26.59 13.37 19.76
C PRO A 270 -26.32 13.71 18.28
N SER A 271 -27.07 14.66 17.72
CA SER A 271 -26.97 15.05 16.31
C SER A 271 -25.58 15.57 15.87
N ASP A 272 -24.74 16.00 16.82
CA ASP A 272 -23.39 16.49 16.54
C ASP A 272 -22.45 15.37 16.07
N ALA A 273 -22.69 14.14 16.51
CA ALA A 273 -22.02 12.94 16.03
C ALA A 273 -22.14 12.75 14.52
N ILE A 274 -23.35 12.95 13.96
CA ILE A 274 -23.60 12.85 12.51
C ILE A 274 -22.74 13.87 11.76
N ARG A 275 -22.58 15.08 12.30
CA ARG A 275 -21.78 16.13 11.66
C ARG A 275 -20.31 15.74 11.59
N VAL A 276 -19.77 15.15 12.65
CA VAL A 276 -18.39 14.64 12.67
C VAL A 276 -18.21 13.50 11.67
N VAL A 277 -19.12 12.51 11.65
CA VAL A 277 -19.08 11.41 10.68
C VAL A 277 -19.12 11.93 9.23
N ASN A 278 -20.02 12.86 8.92
CA ASN A 278 -20.09 13.45 7.58
C ASN A 278 -18.85 14.27 7.21
N ALA A 279 -18.23 14.96 8.18
CA ALA A 279 -16.98 15.67 7.96
C ALA A 279 -15.85 14.69 7.60
N VAL A 280 -15.71 13.58 8.34
CA VAL A 280 -14.71 12.54 8.05
C VAL A 280 -14.91 11.95 6.65
N LEU A 281 -16.16 11.58 6.29
CA LEU A 281 -16.47 11.05 4.97
C LEU A 281 -16.16 12.04 3.84
N THR A 282 -16.46 13.32 4.06
CA THR A 282 -16.15 14.38 3.09
C THR A 282 -14.64 14.52 2.89
N GLN A 283 -13.86 14.44 3.95
CA GLN A 283 -12.40 14.50 3.88
C GLN A 283 -11.80 13.28 3.19
N ILE A 284 -12.30 12.08 3.49
CA ILE A 284 -11.97 10.84 2.77
C ILE A 284 -12.24 10.99 1.26
N ASP A 285 -13.39 11.56 0.92
CA ASP A 285 -13.78 11.81 -0.46
C ASP A 285 -12.95 12.90 -1.16
N GLN A 286 -12.26 13.75 -0.40
CA GLN A 286 -11.36 14.76 -0.92
C GLN A 286 -9.99 14.16 -1.23
N ILE A 287 -9.41 13.39 -0.30
CA ILE A 287 -8.08 12.79 -0.45
C ILE A 287 -8.04 11.68 -1.52
N LYS A 288 -9.16 11.02 -1.82
CA LYS A 288 -9.21 10.00 -2.89
C LYS A 288 -8.92 10.57 -4.29
N ARG A 289 -9.09 11.88 -4.49
CA ARG A 289 -8.91 12.53 -5.80
C ARG A 289 -7.44 12.69 -6.17
N THR A 290 -6.53 12.68 -5.20
CA THR A 290 -5.11 12.98 -5.40
C THR A 290 -4.34 11.79 -5.97
N THR A 291 -3.56 12.05 -7.02
CA THR A 291 -2.87 11.04 -7.86
C THR A 291 -1.89 10.13 -7.11
N THR A 292 -1.36 10.61 -5.98
CA THR A 292 -0.32 9.99 -5.16
C THR A 292 -0.87 9.25 -3.93
N VAL A 293 -2.19 9.11 -3.80
CA VAL A 293 -2.84 8.55 -2.61
C VAL A 293 -3.44 7.17 -2.89
N VAL A 294 -3.15 6.22 -2.02
CA VAL A 294 -3.86 4.95 -1.93
C VAL A 294 -4.55 4.86 -0.58
N GLN A 295 -5.83 4.53 -0.57
CA GLN A 295 -6.61 4.43 0.64
C GLN A 295 -6.95 2.98 0.96
N PHE A 296 -6.64 2.57 2.18
CA PHE A 296 -7.02 1.28 2.74
C PHE A 296 -8.11 1.46 3.78
N LEU A 297 -9.19 0.72 3.62
CA LEU A 297 -10.30 0.66 4.54
C LEU A 297 -10.38 -0.75 5.09
N VAL A 298 -10.42 -0.90 6.41
CA VAL A 298 -10.51 -2.21 7.06
C VAL A 298 -11.80 -2.30 7.86
N ASP A 299 -12.60 -3.32 7.54
CA ASP A 299 -13.89 -3.60 8.17
C ASP A 299 -13.85 -4.97 8.87
N GLN A 300 -14.21 -5.01 10.15
CA GLN A 300 -14.25 -6.27 10.91
C GLN A 300 -15.57 -7.07 10.75
N ASN A 301 -16.59 -6.48 10.13
CA ASN A 301 -17.94 -7.02 10.08
C ASN A 301 -18.46 -7.27 8.66
N VAL A 302 -18.47 -8.55 8.28
CA VAL A 302 -18.98 -9.03 6.98
C VAL A 302 -20.46 -8.63 6.73
N VAL A 303 -21.25 -8.41 7.78
CA VAL A 303 -22.70 -8.12 7.66
C VAL A 303 -22.98 -6.66 7.32
N GLN A 304 -22.10 -5.73 7.70
CA GLN A 304 -22.29 -4.28 7.48
C GLN A 304 -21.49 -3.72 6.30
N HIS A 305 -20.64 -4.54 5.69
CA HIS A 305 -19.75 -4.14 4.60
C HIS A 305 -20.48 -3.50 3.39
N MET A 306 -21.70 -3.95 3.04
CA MET A 306 -22.47 -3.29 1.96
C MET A 306 -22.81 -1.83 2.28
N ALA A 307 -23.06 -1.52 3.56
CA ALA A 307 -23.32 -0.15 3.99
C ALA A 307 -22.05 0.70 3.91
N VAL A 308 -20.89 0.14 4.27
CA VAL A 308 -19.58 0.80 4.14
C VAL A 308 -19.22 1.05 2.67
N LYS A 309 -19.39 0.04 1.80
CA LYS A 309 -19.13 0.15 0.35
C LYS A 309 -20.01 1.22 -0.30
N ALA A 310 -21.30 1.25 0.03
CA ALA A 310 -22.23 2.27 -0.44
C ALA A 310 -21.90 3.67 0.11
N LEU A 311 -21.32 3.75 1.30
CA LEU A 311 -20.96 5.01 1.94
C LEU A 311 -19.72 5.65 1.29
N ILE A 312 -18.76 4.83 0.84
CA ILE A 312 -17.42 5.30 0.46
C ILE A 312 -17.14 5.13 -1.05
N HIS A 313 -18.04 4.51 -1.81
CA HIS A 313 -17.89 4.27 -3.25
C HIS A 313 -16.59 3.50 -3.58
N SER A 314 -16.29 2.44 -2.82
CA SER A 314 -15.10 1.60 -3.08
C SER A 314 -15.35 0.59 -4.21
N ASP A 315 -14.34 0.35 -5.05
CA ASP A 315 -14.46 -0.53 -6.23
C ASP A 315 -14.10 -1.99 -5.90
N LEU A 316 -13.14 -2.22 -5.00
CA LEU A 316 -12.60 -3.56 -4.69
C LEU A 316 -13.10 -4.10 -3.33
N THR A 317 -13.41 -5.39 -3.31
CA THR A 317 -13.80 -6.24 -2.17
C THR A 317 -13.05 -7.56 -2.23
#